data_AF-A0A0X8CLF7-F1
#
_entry.id   AF-A0A0X8CLF7-F1
#
_cell.length_a   1.000
_cell.length_b   1.000
_cell.length_c   1.000
_cell.angle_alpha   90.00
_cell.angle_beta   90.00
_cell.angle_gamma   90.00
#
_symmetry.space_group_name_H-M   'P 1'
#
loop_
_entity.id
_entity.type
_entity.pdbx_description
1 polymer ?
#
loop_
_entity_poly.entity_id
_entity_poly.type
_entity_poly.pdbx_seq_one_letter_code
_entity_poly.pdbx_strand_id
1 'polypeptide(L)'
;MAAYGLYTHIASNKFRSMLLLAGLFALVYVLVYAGALVAEVVINGNGTVAYYLSRAFADLLKAAPFATIAALAWIAIAYFFHQSMIDAVTGGHGVTRQEQPRLYNLLENLCISRGITMPKLKIMESPALNAFATGLNPRQYSITVTTGLLDALNDKEIEAVLGHELTHIRNGDVQLMVVAVIIAGVVGFFGEMFFRLFTNLNWSSGSGGSWSSGSSSSSRSSSSSSDSKSSGGGAVIVIIIAVVLIVLAWLLSQVVKLALSRSREYLADAGSVELTKDPDAMISALRKIEGRGELPGATSAVMELCVDNPREGFADLFATHPSVPSRIDALVKFAGGHDPGPLPDVADVTNQPETQADPQDGPPPLRHGPWDDAESPVNPPPVPAPGTSGTPAGNPMGPWGRH
;
A
#
# COMPACT_ATOMS: atom_id res chain seq x y z
N MET A 1 -0.03 3.62 -28.02
CA MET A 1 -1.44 3.24 -28.31
C MET A 1 -2.32 3.87 -27.25
N ALA A 2 -3.22 4.76 -27.65
CA ALA A 2 -4.18 5.39 -26.75
C ALA A 2 -5.19 4.33 -26.27
N ALA A 3 -5.30 4.14 -24.95
CA ALA A 3 -6.30 3.26 -24.37
C ALA A 3 -7.63 4.03 -24.28
N TYR A 4 -8.70 3.47 -24.85
CA TYR A 4 -10.06 3.99 -24.69
C TYR A 4 -10.81 3.08 -23.70
N GLY A 5 -11.01 3.55 -22.47
CA GLY A 5 -11.82 2.89 -21.43
C GLY A 5 -11.07 2.30 -20.22
N LEU A 6 -11.78 2.11 -19.11
CA LEU A 6 -11.23 1.59 -17.84
C LEU A 6 -10.61 0.19 -18.00
N TYR A 7 -11.31 -0.70 -18.71
CA TYR A 7 -10.90 -2.09 -18.90
C TYR A 7 -9.63 -2.26 -19.76
N THR A 8 -9.45 -1.42 -20.78
CA THR A 8 -8.23 -1.39 -21.60
C THR A 8 -7.04 -0.85 -20.82
N HIS A 9 -7.25 0.12 -19.93
CA HIS A 9 -6.22 0.54 -18.97
C HIS A 9 -5.80 -0.59 -18.03
N ILE A 10 -6.75 -1.33 -17.46
CA ILE A 10 -6.46 -2.50 -16.61
C ILE A 10 -5.64 -3.55 -17.39
N ALA A 11 -6.03 -3.89 -18.62
CA ALA A 11 -5.33 -4.88 -19.44
C ALA A 11 -3.90 -4.43 -19.81
N SER A 12 -3.73 -3.17 -20.23
CA SER A 12 -2.41 -2.62 -20.53
C SER A 12 -1.52 -2.61 -19.30
N ASN A 13 -2.09 -2.27 -18.13
CA ASN A 13 -1.35 -2.28 -16.87
C ASN A 13 -0.90 -3.69 -16.52
N LYS A 14 -1.77 -4.71 -16.66
CA LYS A 14 -1.40 -6.13 -16.44
C LYS A 14 -0.22 -6.56 -17.30
N PHE A 15 -0.22 -6.23 -18.59
CA PHE A 15 0.89 -6.58 -19.48
C PHE A 15 2.20 -5.90 -19.07
N ARG A 16 2.16 -4.60 -18.78
CA ARG A 16 3.34 -3.85 -18.27
C ARG A 16 3.84 -4.43 -16.96
N SER A 17 2.93 -4.80 -16.06
CA SER A 17 3.29 -5.39 -14.78
C SER A 17 3.94 -6.76 -14.94
N MET A 18 3.49 -7.59 -15.88
CA MET A 18 4.16 -8.86 -16.18
C MET A 18 5.59 -8.64 -16.70
N LEU A 19 5.78 -7.64 -17.57
CA LEU A 19 7.11 -7.30 -18.08
C LEU A 19 8.03 -6.81 -16.96
N LEU A 20 7.51 -5.95 -16.08
CA LEU A 20 8.23 -5.47 -14.89
C LEU A 20 8.59 -6.61 -13.93
N LEU A 21 7.69 -7.57 -13.72
CA LEU A 21 7.94 -8.75 -12.90
C LEU A 21 9.02 -9.66 -13.52
N ALA A 22 8.97 -9.87 -14.84
CA ALA A 22 10.01 -10.59 -15.57
C ALA A 22 11.37 -9.89 -15.46
N GLY A 23 11.38 -8.56 -15.52
CA GLY A 23 12.58 -7.76 -15.27
C GLY A 23 13.13 -7.93 -13.86
N LEU A 24 12.27 -7.94 -12.84
CA LEU A 24 12.66 -8.18 -11.45
C LEU A 24 13.27 -9.57 -11.25
N PHE A 25 12.73 -10.59 -11.94
CA PHE A 25 13.32 -11.93 -11.96
C PHE A 25 14.67 -11.95 -12.70
N ALA A 26 14.80 -11.20 -13.80
CA ALA A 26 16.06 -11.05 -14.52
C ALA A 26 17.17 -10.46 -13.63
N LEU A 27 16.84 -9.56 -12.70
CA LEU A 27 17.80 -8.99 -11.74
C LEU A 27 18.43 -10.05 -10.82
N VAL A 28 17.75 -11.16 -10.53
CA VAL A 28 18.34 -12.27 -9.76
C VAL A 28 19.55 -12.83 -10.50
N TYR A 29 19.49 -13.01 -11.82
CA TYR A 29 20.63 -13.48 -12.61
C TYR A 29 21.75 -12.45 -12.69
N VAL A 30 21.42 -11.15 -12.71
CA VAL A 30 22.43 -10.07 -12.61
C VAL A 30 23.19 -10.16 -11.29
N LEU A 31 22.51 -10.43 -10.18
CA LEU A 31 23.14 -10.61 -8.87
C LEU A 31 24.00 -11.87 -8.80
N VAL A 32 23.52 -12.99 -9.35
CA VAL A 32 24.31 -14.23 -9.46
C VAL A 32 25.59 -13.98 -10.26
N TYR A 33 25.49 -13.25 -11.38
CA TYR A 33 26.64 -12.86 -12.19
C TYR A 33 27.62 -11.96 -11.42
N ALA A 34 27.11 -10.95 -10.70
CA ALA A 34 27.95 -10.08 -9.88
C ALA A 34 28.65 -10.84 -8.75
N GLY A 35 27.95 -11.77 -8.10
CA GLY A 35 28.54 -12.68 -7.11
C GLY A 35 29.63 -13.58 -7.71
N ALA A 36 29.42 -14.11 -8.92
CA ALA A 36 30.42 -14.90 -9.64
C ALA A 36 31.68 -14.09 -9.99
N LEU A 37 31.52 -12.82 -10.42
CA LEU A 37 32.66 -11.92 -10.64
C LEU A 37 33.49 -11.73 -9.37
N VAL A 38 32.83 -11.52 -8.24
CA VAL A 38 33.51 -11.32 -6.94
C VAL A 38 34.21 -12.60 -6.51
N ALA A 39 33.53 -13.75 -6.60
CA ALA A 39 34.11 -15.04 -6.23
C ALA A 39 35.37 -15.36 -7.05
N GLU A 40 35.35 -15.11 -8.36
CA GLU A 40 36.51 -15.34 -9.23
C GLU A 40 37.67 -14.40 -8.92
N VAL A 41 37.41 -13.12 -8.60
CA VAL A 41 38.46 -12.19 -8.16
C VAL A 41 39.10 -12.65 -6.84
N VAL A 42 38.29 -13.15 -5.90
CA VAL A 42 38.77 -13.64 -4.60
C VAL A 42 39.61 -14.91 -4.76
N ILE A 43 39.21 -15.84 -5.63
CA ILE A 43 39.94 -17.10 -5.88
C ILE A 43 41.22 -16.85 -6.70
N ASN A 44 41.11 -16.01 -7.74
CA ASN A 44 42.14 -15.83 -8.76
C ASN A 44 42.49 -14.34 -8.93
N GLY A 45 43.24 -13.74 -8.00
CA GLY A 45 43.52 -12.28 -8.01
C GLY A 45 44.42 -11.74 -9.14
N ASN A 46 44.95 -12.59 -10.03
CA ASN A 46 45.92 -12.21 -11.08
C ASN A 46 45.36 -12.30 -12.52
N GLY A 47 44.04 -12.37 -12.68
CA GLY A 47 43.37 -12.49 -13.97
C GLY A 47 43.25 -11.16 -14.74
N THR A 48 43.06 -11.25 -16.05
CA THR A 48 42.67 -10.09 -16.86
C THR A 48 41.15 -9.84 -16.74
N VAL A 49 40.69 -8.62 -17.01
CA VAL A 49 39.25 -8.28 -16.97
C VAL A 49 38.43 -9.21 -17.88
N ALA A 50 38.93 -9.50 -19.09
CA ALA A 50 38.27 -10.40 -20.03
C ALA A 50 38.18 -11.85 -19.51
N TYR A 51 39.19 -12.31 -18.77
CA TYR A 51 39.17 -13.61 -18.11
C TYR A 51 38.04 -13.68 -17.07
N TYR A 52 37.94 -12.69 -16.18
CA TYR A 52 36.90 -12.66 -15.15
C TYR A 52 35.49 -12.60 -15.75
N LEU A 53 35.26 -11.74 -16.74
CA LEU A 53 33.94 -11.58 -17.39
C LEU A 53 33.47 -12.88 -18.05
N SER A 54 34.34 -13.54 -18.81
CA SER A 54 34.02 -14.79 -19.52
C SER A 54 33.82 -15.95 -18.56
N ARG A 55 34.66 -16.04 -17.52
CA ARG A 55 34.55 -17.08 -16.50
C ARG A 55 33.28 -16.94 -15.66
N ALA A 56 33.00 -15.73 -15.17
CA ALA A 56 31.77 -15.44 -14.42
C ALA A 56 30.51 -15.71 -15.26
N PHE A 57 30.56 -15.52 -16.58
CA PHE A 57 29.44 -15.85 -17.46
C PHE A 57 29.25 -17.37 -17.58
N ALA A 58 30.33 -18.13 -17.71
CA ALA A 58 30.26 -19.59 -17.70
C ALA A 58 29.73 -20.12 -16.35
N ASP A 59 30.12 -19.49 -15.25
CA ASP A 59 29.63 -19.89 -13.93
C ASP A 59 28.19 -19.44 -13.68
N LEU A 60 27.76 -18.30 -14.22
CA LEU A 60 26.34 -17.93 -14.28
C LEU A 60 25.51 -19.01 -14.98
N LEU A 61 25.95 -19.51 -16.14
CA LEU A 61 25.21 -20.56 -16.87
C LEU A 61 25.10 -21.87 -16.06
N LYS A 62 26.17 -22.25 -15.35
CA LYS A 62 26.15 -23.42 -14.46
C LYS A 62 25.29 -23.19 -13.22
N ALA A 63 25.31 -21.98 -12.67
CA ALA A 63 24.57 -21.59 -11.48
C ALA A 63 23.09 -21.29 -11.79
N ALA A 64 22.73 -20.96 -13.03
CA ALA A 64 21.39 -20.53 -13.42
C ALA A 64 20.29 -21.53 -13.04
N PRO A 65 20.43 -22.85 -13.24
CA PRO A 65 19.43 -23.82 -12.77
C PRO A 65 19.25 -23.78 -11.25
N PHE A 66 20.35 -23.74 -10.49
CA PHE A 66 20.32 -23.68 -9.03
C PHE A 66 19.74 -22.36 -8.51
N ALA A 67 20.12 -21.23 -9.12
CA ALA A 67 19.57 -19.92 -8.81
C ALA A 67 18.06 -19.85 -9.09
N THR A 68 17.62 -20.47 -10.19
CA THR A 68 16.19 -20.56 -10.54
C THR A 68 15.44 -21.40 -9.51
N ILE A 69 15.97 -22.57 -9.14
CA ILE A 69 15.38 -23.43 -8.09
C ILE A 69 15.33 -22.69 -6.76
N ALA A 70 16.40 -22.00 -6.36
CA ALA A 70 16.44 -21.23 -5.13
C ALA A 70 15.42 -20.07 -5.13
N ALA A 71 15.29 -19.34 -6.25
CA ALA A 71 14.29 -18.29 -6.41
C ALA A 71 12.86 -18.85 -6.34
N LEU A 72 12.58 -19.98 -7.00
CA LEU A 72 11.27 -20.64 -6.93
C LEU A 72 10.97 -21.16 -5.52
N ALA A 73 11.95 -21.76 -4.84
CA ALA A 73 11.81 -22.21 -3.46
C ALA A 73 11.52 -21.04 -2.52
N TRP A 74 12.22 -19.91 -2.69
CA TRP A 74 11.94 -18.69 -1.93
C TRP A 74 10.52 -18.17 -2.15
N ILE A 75 10.06 -18.10 -3.41
CA ILE A 75 8.69 -17.70 -3.75
C ILE A 75 7.68 -18.65 -3.10
N ALA A 76 7.95 -19.97 -3.13
CA ALA A 76 7.08 -20.96 -2.49
C ALA A 76 7.03 -20.79 -0.97
N ILE A 77 8.17 -20.60 -0.30
CA ILE A 77 8.23 -20.33 1.14
C ILE A 77 7.43 -19.05 1.44
N ALA A 78 7.72 -17.96 0.74
CA ALA A 78 7.01 -16.71 0.94
C ALA A 78 5.49 -16.86 0.70
N TYR A 79 5.08 -17.65 -0.29
CA TYR A 79 3.67 -17.95 -0.54
C TYR A 79 2.97 -18.62 0.66
N PHE A 80 3.63 -19.52 1.39
CA PHE A 80 3.03 -20.14 2.58
C PHE A 80 3.11 -19.25 3.82
N PHE A 81 4.17 -18.48 3.98
CA PHE A 81 4.43 -17.73 5.23
C PHE A 81 3.97 -16.26 5.20
N HIS A 82 3.63 -15.69 4.04
CA HIS A 82 3.29 -14.26 3.93
C HIS A 82 2.11 -13.85 4.81
N GLN A 83 1.04 -14.66 4.88
CA GLN A 83 -0.16 -14.28 5.65
C GLN A 83 0.12 -14.25 7.14
N SER A 84 0.75 -15.30 7.67
CA SER A 84 1.09 -15.37 9.09
C SER A 84 2.06 -14.27 9.51
N MET A 85 2.97 -13.88 8.61
CA MET A 85 3.87 -12.76 8.85
C MET A 85 3.12 -11.43 8.92
N ILE A 86 2.21 -11.16 7.97
CA ILE A 86 1.41 -9.94 7.98
C ILE A 86 0.53 -9.90 9.24
N ASP A 87 -0.18 -10.98 9.54
CA ASP A 87 -1.08 -11.05 10.70
C ASP A 87 -0.33 -10.88 12.03
N ALA A 88 0.88 -11.44 12.14
CA ALA A 88 1.72 -11.28 13.32
C ALA A 88 2.26 -9.85 13.49
N VAL A 89 2.51 -9.15 12.38
CA VAL A 89 3.02 -7.76 12.38
C VAL A 89 1.90 -6.76 12.63
N THR A 90 0.72 -6.99 12.07
CA THR A 90 -0.41 -6.05 12.15
C THR A 90 -1.30 -6.31 13.35
N GLY A 91 -1.30 -7.52 13.91
CA GLY A 91 -2.21 -7.89 15.00
C GLY A 91 -3.68 -7.92 14.57
N GLY A 92 -3.97 -7.91 13.27
CA GLY A 92 -5.34 -7.92 12.76
C GLY A 92 -6.06 -9.25 13.06
N HIS A 93 -7.17 -9.19 13.79
CA HIS A 93 -8.01 -10.36 14.05
C HIS A 93 -9.18 -10.44 13.06
N GLY A 94 -9.54 -11.66 12.67
CA GLY A 94 -10.69 -11.90 11.80
C GLY A 94 -12.00 -11.63 12.53
N VAL A 95 -12.93 -10.95 11.85
CA VAL A 95 -14.25 -10.63 12.41
C VAL A 95 -15.35 -11.41 11.72
N THR A 96 -16.36 -11.81 12.49
CA THR A 96 -17.56 -12.47 11.99
C THR A 96 -18.70 -11.47 11.79
N ARG A 97 -19.72 -11.87 11.01
CA ARG A 97 -20.94 -11.08 10.82
C ARG A 97 -21.66 -10.75 12.15
N GLN A 98 -21.51 -11.59 13.17
CA GLN A 98 -22.14 -11.38 14.47
C GLN A 98 -21.44 -10.27 15.28
N GLU A 99 -20.12 -10.16 15.15
CA GLU A 99 -19.30 -9.16 15.84
C GLU A 99 -19.42 -7.78 15.19
N GLN A 100 -19.37 -7.74 13.85
CA GLN A 100 -19.43 -6.49 13.09
C GLN A 100 -20.41 -6.57 11.91
N PRO A 101 -21.73 -6.57 12.18
CA PRO A 101 -22.75 -6.72 11.14
C PRO A 101 -22.74 -5.56 10.14
N ARG A 102 -22.50 -4.32 10.63
CA ARG A 102 -22.44 -3.11 9.80
C ARG A 102 -21.39 -3.24 8.69
N LEU A 103 -20.14 -3.46 9.08
CA LEU A 103 -19.02 -3.56 8.14
C LEU A 103 -19.15 -4.78 7.22
N TYR A 104 -19.59 -5.92 7.76
CA TYR A 104 -19.79 -7.14 7.00
C TYR A 104 -20.84 -6.97 5.89
N ASN A 105 -21.96 -6.30 6.20
CA ASN A 105 -23.03 -6.03 5.22
C ASN A 105 -22.56 -5.10 4.09
N LEU A 106 -21.79 -4.05 4.39
CA LEU A 106 -21.24 -3.14 3.38
C LEU A 106 -20.37 -3.91 2.38
N LEU A 107 -19.42 -4.71 2.88
CA LEU A 107 -18.54 -5.51 2.03
C LEU A 107 -19.30 -6.61 1.26
N GLU A 108 -20.25 -7.30 1.91
CA GLU A 108 -21.06 -8.35 1.30
C GLU A 108 -21.88 -7.79 0.11
N ASN A 109 -22.51 -6.62 0.27
CA ASN A 109 -23.27 -5.96 -0.79
C ASN A 109 -22.40 -5.64 -2.01
N LEU A 110 -21.21 -5.08 -1.78
CA LEU A 110 -20.25 -4.80 -2.86
C LEU A 110 -19.82 -6.08 -3.59
N CYS A 111 -19.53 -7.14 -2.84
CA CYS A 111 -19.14 -8.44 -3.41
C CYS A 111 -20.26 -9.06 -4.26
N ILE A 112 -21.51 -9.03 -3.76
CA ILE A 112 -22.69 -9.54 -4.48
C ILE A 112 -22.90 -8.78 -5.78
N SER A 113 -22.77 -7.45 -5.76
CA SER A 113 -23.02 -6.60 -6.94
C SER A 113 -22.13 -6.95 -8.15
N ARG A 114 -20.94 -7.51 -7.91
CA ARG A 114 -19.95 -7.86 -8.94
C ARG A 114 -19.62 -9.36 -9.02
N GLY A 115 -20.32 -10.21 -8.26
CA GLY A 115 -20.08 -11.65 -8.24
C GLY A 115 -18.68 -12.04 -7.76
N ILE A 116 -18.13 -11.28 -6.80
CA ILE A 116 -16.80 -11.53 -6.24
C ILE A 116 -16.95 -12.40 -4.99
N THR A 117 -16.09 -13.39 -4.81
CA THR A 117 -16.03 -14.16 -3.56
C THR A 117 -15.66 -13.23 -2.40
N MET A 118 -16.46 -13.23 -1.34
CA MET A 118 -16.23 -12.37 -0.18
C MET A 118 -14.86 -12.67 0.44
N PRO A 119 -13.93 -11.69 0.50
CA PRO A 119 -12.66 -11.86 1.20
C PRO A 119 -12.90 -11.88 2.71
N LYS A 120 -11.95 -12.42 3.47
CA LYS A 120 -12.02 -12.39 4.93
C LYS A 120 -11.93 -10.95 5.43
N LEU A 121 -12.77 -10.58 6.37
CA LEU A 121 -12.74 -9.26 6.97
C LEU A 121 -11.95 -9.32 8.27
N LYS A 122 -11.02 -8.38 8.46
CA LYS A 122 -10.22 -8.25 9.67
C LYS A 122 -10.31 -6.83 10.23
N ILE A 123 -10.20 -6.73 11.53
CA ILE A 123 -10.07 -5.45 12.23
C ILE A 123 -8.72 -5.40 12.94
N MET A 124 -8.09 -4.25 12.87
CA MET A 124 -6.83 -3.94 13.54
C MET A 124 -7.06 -2.80 14.54
N GLU A 125 -6.65 -3.03 15.79
CA GLU A 125 -6.72 -2.03 16.85
C GLU A 125 -5.64 -0.97 16.63
N SER A 126 -6.02 0.17 16.03
CA SER A 126 -5.11 1.29 15.75
C SER A 126 -5.90 2.58 15.56
N PRO A 127 -5.44 3.71 16.12
CA PRO A 127 -6.07 5.02 15.91
C PRO A 127 -5.84 5.58 14.51
N ALA A 128 -4.92 5.00 13.72
CA ALA A 128 -4.66 5.42 12.36
C ALA A 128 -5.90 5.23 11.47
N LEU A 129 -6.10 6.10 10.49
CA LEU A 129 -7.18 5.96 9.51
C LEU A 129 -6.63 5.18 8.31
N ASN A 130 -6.75 3.85 8.33
CA ASN A 130 -6.18 3.02 7.27
C ASN A 130 -6.99 1.75 6.98
N ALA A 131 -6.89 1.28 5.75
CA ALA A 131 -7.37 -0.02 5.31
C ALA A 131 -6.36 -0.61 4.33
N PHE A 132 -6.34 -1.94 4.20
CA PHE A 132 -5.51 -2.61 3.20
C PHE A 132 -6.01 -4.02 2.89
N ALA A 133 -5.88 -4.41 1.63
CA ALA A 133 -6.13 -5.76 1.14
C ALA A 133 -4.84 -6.60 1.07
N THR A 134 -4.93 -7.87 1.47
CA THR A 134 -3.81 -8.82 1.47
C THR A 134 -4.22 -10.18 0.94
N GLY A 135 -3.26 -10.99 0.48
CA GLY A 135 -3.44 -12.37 0.05
C GLY A 135 -2.96 -12.65 -1.38
N LEU A 136 -2.73 -13.93 -1.69
CA LEU A 136 -2.21 -14.37 -2.99
C LEU A 136 -3.23 -15.13 -3.85
N ASN A 137 -4.38 -15.50 -3.27
CA ASN A 137 -5.41 -16.28 -3.95
C ASN A 137 -6.79 -16.06 -3.28
N PRO A 138 -7.90 -16.46 -3.94
CA PRO A 138 -9.26 -16.18 -3.46
C PRO A 138 -9.59 -16.68 -2.05
N ARG A 139 -8.92 -17.74 -1.57
CA ARG A 139 -9.14 -18.29 -0.22
C ARG A 139 -8.37 -17.54 0.86
N GLN A 140 -7.31 -16.84 0.45
CA GLN A 140 -6.41 -16.08 1.30
C GLN A 140 -6.77 -14.60 1.36
N TYR A 141 -7.50 -14.07 0.37
CA TYR A 141 -7.79 -12.65 0.35
C TYR A 141 -8.48 -12.19 1.63
N SER A 142 -7.94 -11.11 2.20
CA SER A 142 -8.51 -10.43 3.35
C SER A 142 -8.41 -8.92 3.22
N ILE A 143 -9.43 -8.22 3.69
CA ILE A 143 -9.42 -6.76 3.84
C ILE A 143 -9.33 -6.47 5.34
N THR A 144 -8.32 -5.70 5.73
CA THR A 144 -8.11 -5.27 7.11
C THR A 144 -8.46 -3.79 7.23
N VAL A 145 -9.26 -3.44 8.23
CA VAL A 145 -9.69 -2.06 8.51
C VAL A 145 -9.29 -1.69 9.93
N THR A 146 -8.78 -0.47 10.15
CA THR A 146 -8.45 0.01 11.49
C THR A 146 -9.67 0.49 12.26
N THR A 147 -9.62 0.42 13.59
CA THR A 147 -10.66 1.02 14.45
C THR A 147 -10.76 2.53 14.26
N GLY A 148 -9.63 3.24 14.12
CA GLY A 148 -9.63 4.67 13.81
C GLY A 148 -10.35 5.03 12.51
N LEU A 149 -10.28 4.19 11.48
CA LEU A 149 -11.04 4.42 10.24
C LEU A 149 -12.55 4.22 10.45
N LEU A 150 -12.94 3.18 11.18
CA LEU A 150 -14.35 2.89 11.47
C LEU A 150 -15.04 3.99 12.30
N ASP A 151 -14.28 4.64 13.18
CA ASP A 151 -14.77 5.71 14.04
C ASP A 151 -14.84 7.06 13.29
N ALA A 152 -13.95 7.29 12.32
CA ALA A 152 -13.87 8.56 11.60
C ALA A 152 -14.78 8.66 10.35
N LEU A 153 -15.08 7.54 9.70
CA LEU A 153 -15.81 7.50 8.43
C LEU A 153 -17.27 7.07 8.61
N ASN A 154 -18.15 7.69 7.82
CA ASN A 154 -19.56 7.28 7.72
C ASN A 154 -19.73 6.06 6.78
N ASP A 155 -20.94 5.50 6.71
CA ASP A 155 -21.20 4.29 5.92
C ASP A 155 -20.81 4.39 4.45
N LYS A 156 -21.10 5.52 3.81
CA LYS A 156 -20.77 5.74 2.39
C LYS A 156 -19.27 5.84 2.17
N GLU A 157 -18.57 6.52 3.08
CA GLU A 157 -17.12 6.66 3.03
C GLU A 157 -16.42 5.32 3.28
N ILE A 158 -16.89 4.52 4.25
CA ILE A 158 -16.39 3.17 4.49
C ILE A 158 -16.65 2.29 3.27
N GLU A 159 -17.85 2.36 2.68
CA GLU A 159 -18.19 1.61 1.47
C GLU A 159 -17.29 1.99 0.29
N ALA A 160 -16.95 3.28 0.13
CA ALA A 160 -16.00 3.75 -0.87
C ALA A 160 -14.57 3.22 -0.65
N VAL A 161 -14.09 3.21 0.60
CA VAL A 161 -12.78 2.63 0.94
C VAL A 161 -12.77 1.12 0.70
N LEU A 162 -13.82 0.40 1.12
CA LEU A 162 -13.96 -1.02 0.86
C LEU A 162 -14.06 -1.33 -0.65
N GLY A 163 -14.75 -0.49 -1.42
CA GLY A 163 -14.83 -0.59 -2.88
C GLY A 163 -13.47 -0.41 -3.56
N HIS A 164 -12.63 0.49 -3.03
CA HIS A 164 -11.25 0.69 -3.46
C HIS A 164 -10.41 -0.57 -3.19
N GLU A 165 -10.41 -1.08 -1.96
CA GLU A 165 -9.70 -2.32 -1.58
C GLU A 165 -10.19 -3.55 -2.36
N LEU A 166 -11.50 -3.66 -2.57
CA LEU A 166 -12.09 -4.76 -3.34
C LEU A 166 -11.69 -4.66 -4.82
N THR A 167 -11.51 -3.45 -5.35
CA THR A 167 -11.03 -3.26 -6.72
C THR A 167 -9.61 -3.78 -6.88
N HIS A 168 -8.74 -3.56 -5.89
CA HIS A 168 -7.39 -4.14 -5.91
C HIS A 168 -7.42 -5.68 -5.95
N ILE A 169 -8.31 -6.31 -5.17
CA ILE A 169 -8.51 -7.77 -5.21
C ILE A 169 -9.02 -8.21 -6.58
N ARG A 170 -10.07 -7.54 -7.10
CA ARG A 170 -10.70 -7.84 -8.40
C ARG A 170 -9.71 -7.75 -9.57
N ASN A 171 -8.83 -6.75 -9.54
CA ASN A 171 -7.85 -6.51 -10.60
C ASN A 171 -6.58 -7.37 -10.47
N GLY A 172 -6.39 -8.04 -9.34
CA GLY A 172 -5.20 -8.85 -9.04
C GLY A 172 -4.00 -8.00 -8.61
N ASP A 173 -4.25 -6.80 -8.08
CA ASP A 173 -3.26 -5.82 -7.67
C ASP A 173 -2.51 -6.30 -6.43
N VAL A 174 -3.26 -6.78 -5.44
CA VAL A 174 -2.74 -7.32 -4.18
C VAL A 174 -1.76 -8.46 -4.46
N GLN A 175 -2.16 -9.44 -5.27
CA GLN A 175 -1.29 -10.58 -5.61
C GLN A 175 0.00 -10.11 -6.28
N LEU A 176 -0.12 -9.16 -7.22
CA LEU A 176 1.03 -8.67 -7.96
C LEU A 176 2.02 -7.92 -7.08
N MET A 177 1.52 -7.04 -6.20
CA MET A 177 2.35 -6.30 -5.25
C MET A 177 3.06 -7.24 -4.28
N VAL A 178 2.36 -8.24 -3.73
CA VAL A 178 2.98 -9.22 -2.83
C VAL A 178 4.09 -9.99 -3.54
N VAL A 179 3.87 -10.48 -4.77
CA VAL A 179 4.93 -11.18 -5.53
C VAL A 179 6.10 -10.25 -5.84
N ALA A 180 5.85 -8.98 -6.20
CA ALA A 180 6.90 -8.00 -6.45
C ALA A 180 7.74 -7.73 -5.19
N VAL A 181 7.11 -7.57 -4.02
CA VAL A 181 7.79 -7.39 -2.73
C VAL A 181 8.64 -8.62 -2.39
N ILE A 182 8.13 -9.83 -2.60
CA ILE A 182 8.87 -11.08 -2.35
C ILE A 182 10.16 -11.16 -3.18
N ILE A 183 10.06 -10.88 -4.50
CA ILE A 183 11.23 -10.97 -5.39
C ILE A 183 12.19 -9.79 -5.12
N ALA A 184 11.70 -8.58 -4.86
CA ALA A 184 12.54 -7.45 -4.47
C ALA A 184 13.26 -7.73 -3.13
N GLY A 185 12.60 -8.45 -2.21
CA GLY A 185 13.21 -8.94 -0.97
C GLY A 185 14.41 -9.86 -1.22
N VAL A 186 14.36 -10.71 -2.24
CA VAL A 186 15.53 -11.52 -2.68
C VAL A 186 16.67 -10.60 -3.10
N VAL A 187 16.40 -9.62 -3.97
CA VAL A 187 17.41 -8.69 -4.46
C VAL A 187 18.05 -7.92 -3.30
N GLY A 188 17.24 -7.44 -2.35
CA GLY A 188 17.71 -6.77 -1.14
C GLY A 188 18.54 -7.68 -0.23
N PHE A 189 18.09 -8.91 0.01
CA PHE A 189 18.80 -9.89 0.82
C PHE A 189 20.19 -10.21 0.24
N PHE A 190 20.29 -10.40 -1.08
CA PHE A 190 21.58 -10.64 -1.74
C PHE A 190 22.49 -9.40 -1.72
N GLY A 191 21.93 -8.20 -1.88
CA GLY A 191 22.69 -6.95 -1.74
C GLY A 191 23.27 -6.78 -0.34
N GLU A 192 22.46 -7.02 0.69
CA GLU A 192 22.88 -6.97 2.10
C GLU A 192 23.91 -8.07 2.43
N MET A 193 23.68 -9.31 1.98
CA MET A 193 24.62 -10.41 2.15
C MET A 193 25.96 -10.11 1.49
N PHE A 194 25.95 -9.55 0.27
CA PHE A 194 27.16 -9.11 -0.40
C PHE A 194 27.86 -8.00 0.38
N PHE A 195 27.13 -6.97 0.82
CA PHE A 195 27.72 -5.88 1.59
C PHE A 195 28.36 -6.39 2.89
N ARG A 196 27.68 -7.29 3.61
CA ARG A 196 28.22 -7.95 4.81
C ARG A 196 29.43 -8.81 4.52
N LEU A 197 29.41 -9.59 3.45
CA LEU A 197 30.54 -10.44 3.07
C LEU A 197 31.75 -9.59 2.66
N PHE A 198 31.53 -8.56 1.84
CA PHE A 198 32.56 -7.64 1.39
C PHE A 198 33.19 -6.86 2.56
N THR A 199 32.36 -6.31 3.45
CA THR A 199 32.84 -5.55 4.63
C THR A 199 33.53 -6.44 5.67
N ASN A 200 33.02 -7.65 5.93
CA ASN A 200 33.64 -8.58 6.87
C ASN A 200 34.93 -9.22 6.33
N LEU A 201 35.01 -9.52 5.02
CA LEU A 201 36.23 -10.05 4.39
C LEU A 201 37.34 -8.99 4.28
N ASN A 202 36.98 -7.70 4.15
CA ASN A 202 37.96 -6.61 4.07
C ASN A 202 38.47 -6.10 5.44
N TRP A 203 37.92 -6.55 6.58
CA TRP A 203 38.37 -6.08 7.89
C TRP A 203 39.05 -7.16 8.75
N SER A 204 38.77 -8.45 8.53
CA SER A 204 39.28 -9.54 9.41
C SER A 204 40.50 -10.31 8.88
N SER A 205 40.96 -10.07 7.64
CA SER A 205 42.16 -10.77 7.13
C SER A 205 43.09 -9.84 6.34
N GLY A 206 43.84 -9.01 7.06
CA GLY A 206 45.25 -8.74 6.72
C GLY A 206 45.59 -8.16 5.34
N SER A 207 44.74 -7.35 4.71
CA SER A 207 45.16 -6.53 3.55
C SER A 207 45.14 -5.05 3.91
N GLY A 208 46.33 -4.55 4.25
CA GLY A 208 46.59 -3.13 4.49
C GLY A 208 46.47 -2.31 3.21
N GLY A 209 45.26 -1.92 2.86
CA GLY A 209 44.97 -0.85 1.92
C GLY A 209 44.53 0.40 2.65
N SER A 210 45.45 1.06 3.34
CA SER A 210 45.21 2.37 3.98
C SER A 210 44.75 3.38 2.93
N TRP A 211 43.48 3.76 3.00
CA TRP A 211 43.00 5.03 2.47
C TRP A 211 43.24 6.08 3.56
N SER A 212 44.49 6.45 3.77
CA SER A 212 44.85 7.61 4.59
C SER A 212 45.96 8.38 3.90
N SER A 213 45.63 9.64 3.63
CA SER A 213 46.51 10.69 3.17
C SER A 213 47.74 10.84 4.08
N GLY A 214 48.92 10.76 3.47
CA GLY A 214 50.14 11.48 3.84
C GLY A 214 50.73 11.25 5.24
N SER A 215 51.89 10.59 5.31
CA SER A 215 53.17 11.20 5.71
C SER A 215 54.26 10.15 5.95
N SER A 216 55.47 10.54 5.61
CA SER A 216 56.72 9.80 5.46
C SER A 216 57.34 9.23 6.74
N SER A 217 58.03 8.08 6.65
CA SER A 217 59.49 7.97 6.92
C SER A 217 60.05 6.55 6.71
N SER A 218 61.05 6.44 5.80
CA SER A 218 62.30 5.63 5.80
C SER A 218 62.42 4.40 6.71
N SER A 219 62.99 3.24 6.34
CA SER A 219 64.04 2.89 5.37
C SER A 219 64.25 1.37 5.32
N ARG A 220 64.66 0.81 4.16
CA ARG A 220 65.86 -0.04 3.92
C ARG A 220 65.77 -0.81 2.59
N SER A 221 66.85 -0.69 1.81
CA SER A 221 67.23 -1.35 0.54
C SER A 221 67.44 -2.88 0.70
N SER A 222 67.52 -3.76 -0.31
CA SER A 222 68.10 -3.66 -1.65
C SER A 222 67.71 -4.82 -2.60
N SER A 223 67.74 -4.49 -3.91
CA SER A 223 68.12 -5.24 -5.13
C SER A 223 67.32 -6.43 -5.70
N SER A 224 66.74 -6.12 -6.87
CA SER A 224 66.67 -6.87 -8.15
C SER A 224 65.84 -8.16 -8.28
N SER A 225 64.67 -8.04 -8.91
CA SER A 225 64.48 -8.42 -10.31
C SER A 225 63.17 -7.82 -10.84
N SER A 226 63.23 -7.31 -12.07
CA SER A 226 62.09 -6.76 -12.80
C SER A 226 61.18 -7.89 -13.26
N ASP A 227 59.98 -7.95 -12.68
CA ASP A 227 58.81 -8.50 -13.36
C ASP A 227 57.60 -7.63 -12.99
N SER A 228 57.22 -6.75 -13.90
CA SER A 228 56.01 -5.94 -13.81
C SER A 228 54.78 -6.83 -14.00
N LYS A 229 54.38 -7.55 -12.96
CA LYS A 229 53.02 -8.11 -12.88
C LYS A 229 52.09 -7.03 -12.35
N SER A 230 51.65 -6.15 -13.24
CA SER A 230 50.48 -5.27 -13.01
C SER A 230 49.18 -6.08 -13.11
N SER A 231 49.07 -7.22 -12.43
CA SER A 231 47.91 -8.12 -12.51
C SER A 231 46.79 -7.76 -11.51
N GLY A 232 47.03 -6.82 -10.59
CA GLY A 232 45.99 -6.36 -9.64
C GLY A 232 44.98 -5.37 -10.22
N GLY A 233 45.31 -4.65 -11.30
CA GLY A 233 44.41 -3.64 -11.87
C GLY A 233 43.12 -4.23 -12.45
N GLY A 234 43.20 -5.41 -13.06
CA GLY A 234 42.04 -6.11 -13.60
C GLY A 234 41.04 -6.55 -12.53
N ALA A 235 41.54 -7.05 -11.40
CA ALA A 235 40.75 -7.44 -10.25
C ALA A 235 39.95 -6.26 -9.66
N VAL A 236 40.61 -5.10 -9.48
CA VAL A 236 39.96 -3.89 -8.95
C VAL A 236 38.83 -3.41 -9.86
N ILE A 237 39.06 -3.37 -11.18
CA ILE A 237 38.04 -2.97 -12.16
C ILE A 237 36.81 -3.89 -12.09
N VAL A 238 37.02 -5.21 -11.98
CA VAL A 238 35.93 -6.18 -11.93
C VAL A 238 35.12 -6.08 -10.64
N ILE A 239 35.76 -5.81 -9.50
CA ILE A 239 35.05 -5.56 -8.25
C ILE A 239 34.18 -4.31 -8.36
N ILE A 240 34.68 -3.23 -8.98
CA ILE A 240 33.87 -2.03 -9.22
C ILE A 240 32.66 -2.36 -10.10
N ILE A 241 32.85 -3.13 -11.17
CA ILE A 241 31.75 -3.58 -12.04
C ILE A 241 30.71 -4.38 -11.23
N ALA A 242 31.15 -5.34 -10.41
CA ALA A 242 30.25 -6.14 -9.60
C ALA A 242 29.45 -5.29 -8.59
N VAL A 243 30.10 -4.35 -7.90
CA VAL A 243 29.44 -3.42 -6.97
C VAL A 243 28.41 -2.56 -7.72
N VAL A 244 28.77 -2.00 -8.88
CA VAL A 244 27.84 -1.21 -9.71
C VAL A 244 26.63 -2.04 -10.12
N LEU A 245 26.82 -3.30 -10.54
CA LEU A 245 25.71 -4.18 -10.91
C LEU A 245 24.77 -4.47 -9.73
N ILE A 246 25.31 -4.69 -8.53
CA ILE A 246 24.52 -4.95 -7.33
C ILE A 246 23.71 -3.71 -6.92
N VAL A 247 24.36 -2.54 -6.89
CA VAL A 247 23.70 -1.28 -6.57
C VAL A 247 22.62 -0.96 -7.61
N LEU A 248 22.93 -1.15 -8.91
CA LEU A 248 21.97 -0.94 -9.98
C LEU A 248 20.79 -1.91 -9.89
N ALA A 249 21.04 -3.19 -9.59
CA ALA A 249 19.97 -4.17 -9.40
C ALA A 249 19.06 -3.80 -8.22
N TRP A 250 19.65 -3.37 -7.09
CA TRP A 250 18.88 -2.90 -5.95
C TRP A 250 18.03 -1.67 -6.31
N LEU A 251 18.63 -0.65 -6.95
CA LEU A 251 17.90 0.55 -7.37
C LEU A 251 16.77 0.23 -8.37
N LEU A 252 17.05 -0.59 -9.38
CA LEU A 252 16.06 -1.01 -10.36
C LEU A 252 14.92 -1.79 -9.71
N SER A 253 15.21 -2.62 -8.70
CA SER A 253 14.15 -3.32 -7.95
C SER A 253 13.19 -2.35 -7.26
N GLN A 254 13.70 -1.25 -6.69
CA GLN A 254 12.85 -0.23 -6.06
C GLN A 254 12.03 0.53 -7.11
N VAL A 255 12.64 0.90 -8.24
CA VAL A 255 11.94 1.58 -9.35
C VAL A 255 10.82 0.69 -9.91
N VAL A 256 11.06 -0.61 -10.07
CA VAL A 256 10.05 -1.55 -10.52
C VAL A 256 8.86 -1.60 -9.55
N LYS A 257 9.09 -1.66 -8.23
CA LYS A 257 8.02 -1.62 -7.24
C LYS A 257 7.18 -0.34 -7.34
N LEU A 258 7.85 0.81 -7.47
CA LEU A 258 7.18 2.11 -7.62
C LEU A 258 6.34 2.19 -8.90
N ALA A 259 6.90 1.72 -10.02
CA ALA A 259 6.23 1.71 -11.31
C ALA A 259 4.99 0.78 -11.32
N LEU A 260 5.00 -0.28 -10.52
CA LEU A 260 3.88 -1.20 -10.39
C LEU A 260 2.70 -0.58 -9.64
N SER A 261 2.94 0.29 -8.65
CA SER A 261 1.91 0.77 -7.71
C SER A 261 1.13 1.99 -8.23
N ARG A 262 1.83 3.02 -8.75
CA ARG A 262 1.25 4.37 -8.92
C ARG A 262 0.05 4.48 -9.87
N SER A 263 0.00 3.66 -10.94
CA SER A 263 -1.12 3.66 -11.89
C SER A 263 -2.35 2.90 -11.37
N ARG A 264 -2.19 2.05 -10.35
CA ARG A 264 -3.24 1.18 -9.83
C ARG A 264 -4.17 1.91 -8.89
N GLU A 265 -3.64 2.86 -8.11
CA GLU A 265 -4.43 3.71 -7.22
C GLU A 265 -5.54 4.45 -7.97
N TYR A 266 -5.21 5.09 -9.11
CA TYR A 266 -6.22 5.75 -9.95
C TYR A 266 -7.27 4.78 -10.51
N LEU A 267 -6.87 3.54 -10.82
CA LEU A 267 -7.80 2.51 -11.31
C LEU A 267 -8.65 1.94 -10.17
N ALA A 268 -8.12 1.89 -8.96
CA ALA A 268 -8.82 1.47 -7.75
C ALA A 268 -9.84 2.52 -7.31
N ASP A 269 -9.50 3.80 -7.39
CA ASP A 269 -10.42 4.92 -7.18
C ASP A 269 -11.57 4.91 -8.19
N ALA A 270 -11.22 4.81 -9.48
CA ALA A 270 -12.22 4.72 -10.54
C ALA A 270 -13.10 3.46 -10.40
N GLY A 271 -12.51 2.33 -9.98
CA GLY A 271 -13.25 1.10 -9.71
C GLY A 271 -14.14 1.19 -8.48
N SER A 272 -13.70 1.88 -7.42
CA SER A 272 -14.53 2.18 -6.25
C SER A 272 -15.77 2.97 -6.65
N VAL A 273 -15.60 4.06 -7.41
CA VAL A 273 -16.73 4.83 -7.94
C VAL A 273 -17.59 3.99 -8.88
N GLU A 274 -16.98 3.10 -9.69
CA GLU A 274 -17.73 2.18 -10.54
C GLU A 274 -18.63 1.23 -9.72
N LEU A 275 -18.16 0.81 -8.55
CA LEU A 275 -18.81 -0.10 -7.59
C LEU A 275 -19.88 0.62 -6.77
N THR A 276 -19.54 1.73 -6.11
CA THR A 276 -20.41 2.46 -5.16
C THR A 276 -21.35 3.45 -5.83
N LYS A 277 -21.01 3.91 -7.03
CA LYS A 277 -21.70 5.02 -7.73
C LYS A 277 -21.69 6.35 -6.96
N ASP A 278 -20.77 6.51 -6.01
CA ASP A 278 -20.68 7.71 -5.16
C ASP A 278 -19.23 8.25 -5.18
N PRO A 279 -18.89 9.15 -6.13
CA PRO A 279 -17.55 9.76 -6.19
C PRO A 279 -17.30 10.73 -5.03
N ASP A 280 -18.35 11.38 -4.52
CA ASP A 280 -18.24 12.34 -3.41
C ASP A 280 -17.84 11.61 -2.12
N ALA A 281 -18.38 10.42 -1.88
CA ALA A 281 -17.99 9.58 -0.75
C ALA A 281 -16.51 9.17 -0.80
N MET A 282 -15.97 8.85 -1.98
CA MET A 282 -14.55 8.53 -2.15
C MET A 282 -13.67 9.76 -1.89
N ILE A 283 -14.05 10.93 -2.41
CA ILE A 283 -13.31 12.18 -2.20
C ILE A 283 -13.33 12.57 -0.72
N SER A 284 -14.49 12.51 -0.06
CA SER A 284 -14.63 12.81 1.37
C SER A 284 -13.80 11.85 2.23
N ALA A 285 -13.81 10.55 1.91
CA ALA A 285 -12.99 9.56 2.59
C ALA A 285 -11.49 9.89 2.44
N LEU A 286 -11.01 10.18 1.22
CA LEU A 286 -9.62 10.55 0.98
C LEU A 286 -9.20 11.80 1.77
N ARG A 287 -10.05 12.83 1.81
CA ARG A 287 -9.79 14.05 2.60
C ARG A 287 -9.68 13.78 4.11
N LYS A 288 -10.46 12.84 4.64
CA LYS A 288 -10.38 12.47 6.07
C LYS A 288 -9.14 11.65 6.40
N ILE A 289 -8.70 10.82 5.46
CA ILE A 289 -7.57 9.91 5.62
C ILE A 289 -6.23 10.63 5.41
N GLU A 290 -6.19 11.66 4.55
CA GLU A 290 -4.99 12.42 4.18
C GLU A 290 -4.10 12.77 5.38
N GLY A 291 -2.89 12.20 5.43
CA GLY A 291 -1.91 12.48 6.47
C GLY A 291 -2.13 11.75 7.80
N ARG A 292 -3.10 10.83 7.87
CA ARG A 292 -3.53 10.16 9.11
C ARG A 292 -3.46 8.63 9.01
N GLY A 293 -2.91 8.08 7.93
CA GLY A 293 -2.79 6.64 7.71
C GLY A 293 -1.58 5.96 8.36
N GLU A 294 -0.65 6.68 8.99
CA GLU A 294 0.59 6.05 9.50
C GLU A 294 0.31 4.99 10.57
N LEU A 295 0.79 3.76 10.35
CA LEU A 295 0.65 2.65 11.29
C LEU A 295 1.92 2.49 12.14
N PRO A 296 1.89 2.80 13.45
CA PRO A 296 3.06 2.66 14.31
C PRO A 296 3.48 1.18 14.40
N GLY A 297 4.74 0.89 14.04
CA GLY A 297 5.29 -0.48 14.11
C GLY A 297 4.98 -1.37 12.90
N ALA A 298 4.24 -0.89 11.90
CA ALA A 298 4.08 -1.61 10.65
C ALA A 298 5.41 -1.65 9.86
N THR A 299 5.72 -2.80 9.26
CA THR A 299 6.89 -2.89 8.38
C THR A 299 6.66 -2.04 7.12
N SER A 300 7.73 -1.57 6.49
CA SER A 300 7.63 -0.79 5.25
C SER A 300 6.83 -1.53 4.17
N ALA A 301 6.91 -2.86 4.11
CA ALA A 301 6.16 -3.69 3.17
C ALA A 301 4.64 -3.69 3.44
N VAL A 302 4.21 -3.56 4.70
CA VAL A 302 2.79 -3.44 5.06
C VAL A 302 2.28 -2.04 4.74
N MET A 303 3.08 -1.00 5.04
CA MET A 303 2.76 0.38 4.68
C MET A 303 2.62 0.58 3.16
N GLU A 304 3.29 -0.23 2.34
CA GLU A 304 3.13 -0.22 0.87
C GLU A 304 1.74 -0.74 0.41
N LEU A 305 1.00 -1.46 1.26
CA LEU A 305 -0.35 -1.99 0.94
C LEU A 305 -1.50 -1.09 1.41
N CYS A 306 -1.18 -0.05 2.17
CA CYS A 306 -2.14 0.82 2.85
C CYS A 306 -2.74 1.89 1.93
N VAL A 307 -4.02 2.26 2.14
CA VAL A 307 -4.72 3.33 1.39
C VAL A 307 -3.97 4.66 1.47
N ASP A 308 -3.42 4.98 2.65
CA ASP A 308 -2.57 6.13 2.88
C ASP A 308 -1.24 5.73 3.51
N ASN A 309 -0.18 6.39 3.04
CA ASN A 309 1.20 6.21 3.47
C ASN A 309 1.88 7.58 3.45
N PRO A 310 1.71 8.39 4.50
CA PRO A 310 2.19 9.77 4.52
C PRO A 310 3.72 9.77 4.42
N ARG A 311 4.24 10.25 3.29
CA ARG A 311 5.67 10.50 3.07
C ARG A 311 5.83 11.93 2.57
N GLU A 312 6.38 12.82 3.39
CA GLU A 312 6.57 14.22 3.03
C GLU A 312 7.89 14.49 2.27
N GLY A 313 7.91 15.53 1.42
CA GLY A 313 9.11 16.11 0.82
C GLY A 313 9.69 15.35 -0.39
N PHE A 314 11.03 15.25 -0.50
CA PHE A 314 11.72 14.51 -1.58
C PHE A 314 11.30 13.02 -1.67
N ALA A 315 10.61 12.50 -0.65
CA ALA A 315 10.02 11.18 -0.60
C ALA A 315 8.72 11.03 -1.41
N ASP A 316 8.07 12.12 -1.85
CA ASP A 316 6.86 12.09 -2.70
C ASP A 316 7.18 11.59 -4.13
N LEU A 317 8.41 11.81 -4.60
CA LEU A 317 8.95 11.20 -5.83
C LEU A 317 9.15 9.68 -5.69
N PHE A 318 9.27 9.19 -4.46
CA PHE A 318 9.41 7.77 -4.10
C PHE A 318 8.19 7.24 -3.31
N ALA A 319 7.07 7.97 -3.34
CA ALA A 319 5.82 7.52 -2.76
C ALA A 319 5.27 6.36 -3.60
N THR A 320 4.92 5.26 -2.93
CA THR A 320 4.28 4.10 -3.57
C THR A 320 2.88 4.44 -4.06
N HIS A 321 2.29 5.51 -3.54
CA HIS A 321 0.97 6.00 -3.92
C HIS A 321 1.07 7.42 -4.49
N PRO A 322 0.26 7.79 -5.49
CA PRO A 322 0.12 9.18 -5.89
C PRO A 322 -0.50 9.97 -4.72
N SER A 323 -0.09 11.23 -4.58
CA SER A 323 -0.58 12.13 -3.53
C SER A 323 -2.13 12.16 -3.50
N VAL A 324 -2.71 12.27 -2.30
CA VAL A 324 -4.16 12.38 -2.12
C VAL A 324 -4.77 13.51 -2.97
N PRO A 325 -4.19 14.72 -3.05
CA PRO A 325 -4.70 15.78 -3.91
C PRO A 325 -4.79 15.36 -5.39
N SER A 326 -3.77 14.66 -5.90
CA SER A 326 -3.79 14.19 -7.31
C SER A 326 -4.87 13.14 -7.59
N ARG A 327 -5.21 12.31 -6.60
CA ARG A 327 -6.32 11.34 -6.69
C ARG A 327 -7.67 12.05 -6.68
N ILE A 328 -7.83 13.04 -5.80
CA ILE A 328 -9.03 13.88 -5.73
C ILE A 328 -9.22 14.64 -7.04
N ASP A 329 -8.18 15.28 -7.58
CA ASP A 329 -8.24 15.97 -8.87
C ASP A 329 -8.70 15.05 -10.01
N ALA A 330 -8.23 13.80 -10.01
CA ALA A 330 -8.65 12.80 -10.98
C ALA A 330 -10.14 12.43 -10.80
N LEU A 331 -10.60 12.24 -9.57
CA LEU A 331 -12.00 11.95 -9.26
C LEU A 331 -12.93 13.11 -9.65
N VAL A 332 -12.57 14.35 -9.32
CA VAL A 332 -13.32 15.55 -9.73
C VAL A 332 -13.38 15.64 -11.25
N LYS A 333 -12.23 15.48 -11.93
CA LYS A 333 -12.13 15.64 -13.38
C LYS A 333 -12.85 14.54 -14.17
N PHE A 334 -12.75 13.28 -13.75
CA PHE A 334 -13.20 12.13 -14.54
C PHE A 334 -14.47 11.46 -14.01
N ALA A 335 -14.74 11.55 -12.70
CA ALA A 335 -15.94 11.00 -12.09
C ALA A 335 -17.00 12.06 -11.75
N GLY A 336 -16.65 13.35 -11.80
CA GLY A 336 -17.58 14.46 -11.57
C GLY A 336 -17.92 14.69 -10.10
N GLY A 337 -17.07 14.23 -9.18
CA GLY A 337 -17.25 14.48 -7.75
C GLY A 337 -16.90 15.92 -7.34
N HIS A 338 -17.33 16.31 -6.15
CA HIS A 338 -17.11 17.62 -5.55
C HIS A 338 -16.11 17.51 -4.40
N ASP A 339 -15.05 18.33 -4.46
CA ASP A 339 -14.07 18.42 -3.37
C ASP A 339 -14.52 19.47 -2.34
N PRO A 340 -14.79 19.08 -1.08
CA PRO A 340 -15.11 20.02 -0.01
C PRO A 340 -13.88 20.86 0.44
N GLY A 341 -12.68 20.53 -0.04
CA GLY A 341 -11.42 21.13 0.38
C GLY A 341 -10.80 20.42 1.58
N PRO A 342 -9.64 20.88 2.07
CA PRO A 342 -8.98 20.32 3.24
C PRO A 342 -9.90 20.37 4.46
N LEU A 343 -10.10 19.22 5.10
CA LEU A 343 -10.91 19.14 6.31
C LEU A 343 -10.05 19.54 7.54
N PRO A 344 -10.64 20.22 8.55
CA PRO A 344 -9.92 20.58 9.76
C PRO A 344 -9.32 19.34 10.45
N ASP A 345 -8.19 19.51 11.14
CA ASP A 345 -7.67 18.48 12.01
C ASP A 345 -8.62 18.20 13.16
N VAL A 346 -8.94 16.93 13.41
CA VAL A 346 -9.81 16.52 14.53
C VAL A 346 -9.20 16.99 15.86
N ALA A 347 -7.86 17.15 15.92
CA ALA A 347 -7.13 17.73 17.04
C ALA A 347 -7.41 19.24 17.24
N ASP A 348 -7.69 19.99 16.18
CA ASP A 348 -8.04 21.41 16.25
C ASP A 348 -9.47 21.63 16.74
N VAL A 349 -10.36 20.64 16.57
CA VAL A 349 -11.72 20.70 17.11
C VAL A 349 -11.71 20.61 18.64
N THR A 350 -10.77 19.86 19.22
CA THR A 350 -10.59 19.76 20.68
C THR A 350 -9.89 20.96 21.32
N ASN A 351 -9.24 21.83 20.53
CA ASN A 351 -8.49 22.99 21.01
C ASN A 351 -9.15 24.34 20.66
N GLN A 352 -10.38 24.34 20.12
CA GLN A 352 -11.16 25.57 20.14
C GLN A 352 -11.50 25.86 21.60
N PRO A 353 -11.07 27.02 22.17
CA PRO A 353 -11.61 27.42 23.45
C PRO A 353 -13.11 27.49 23.27
N GLU A 354 -13.84 26.71 24.07
CA GLU A 354 -15.29 26.83 24.20
C GLU A 354 -15.57 28.32 24.32
N THR A 355 -16.10 28.91 23.25
CA THR A 355 -16.49 30.31 23.30
C THR A 355 -17.61 30.30 24.31
N GLN A 356 -17.31 30.79 25.51
CA GLN A 356 -18.28 30.94 26.58
C GLN A 356 -19.49 31.62 25.95
N ALA A 357 -20.59 30.87 25.85
CA ALA A 357 -21.84 31.42 25.40
C ALA A 357 -22.19 32.54 26.38
N ASP A 358 -22.08 33.78 25.90
CA ASP A 358 -22.60 34.95 26.61
C ASP A 358 -24.11 34.67 26.81
N PRO A 359 -24.65 34.70 28.05
CA PRO A 359 -26.06 34.39 28.32
C PRO A 359 -27.07 35.32 27.63
N GLN A 360 -26.63 36.26 26.79
CA GLN A 360 -27.45 37.26 26.12
C GLN A 360 -27.76 36.97 24.64
N ASP A 361 -27.11 35.98 24.00
CA ASP A 361 -27.43 35.62 22.62
C ASP A 361 -28.34 34.39 22.55
N GLY A 362 -29.64 34.65 22.51
CA GLY A 362 -30.63 33.66 22.07
C GLY A 362 -30.37 33.23 20.62
N PRO A 363 -30.89 32.05 20.19
CA PRO A 363 -30.70 31.57 18.83
C PRO A 363 -31.18 32.63 17.81
N PRO A 364 -30.46 32.82 16.69
CA PRO A 364 -30.88 33.77 15.67
C PRO A 364 -32.30 33.43 15.20
N PRO A 365 -33.17 34.42 14.95
CA PRO A 365 -34.53 34.17 14.52
C PRO A 365 -34.52 33.33 13.24
N LEU A 366 -35.31 32.27 13.24
CA LEU A 366 -35.49 31.40 12.08
C LEU A 366 -35.90 32.27 10.88
N ARG A 367 -35.17 32.15 9.77
CA ARG A 367 -35.54 32.83 8.52
C ARG A 367 -36.89 32.28 8.06
N HIS A 368 -37.88 33.16 8.01
CA HIS A 368 -39.20 32.86 7.45
C HIS A 368 -39.10 32.40 6.00
N GLY A 369 -39.80 31.31 5.69
CA GLY A 369 -39.92 30.81 4.33
C GLY A 369 -40.96 31.62 3.55
N PRO A 370 -40.99 31.53 2.20
CA PRO A 370 -41.90 32.31 1.35
C PRO A 370 -43.39 31.93 1.49
N TRP A 371 -43.76 31.14 2.50
CA TRP A 371 -45.10 30.64 2.76
C TRP A 371 -45.64 31.01 4.15
N ASP A 372 -44.90 31.80 4.93
CA ASP A 372 -45.30 32.18 6.30
C ASP A 372 -46.35 33.30 6.37
N ASP A 373 -46.70 33.94 5.24
CA ASP A 373 -47.68 35.03 5.16
C ASP A 373 -49.14 34.55 4.94
N ALA A 374 -49.43 33.27 5.13
CA ALA A 374 -50.80 32.78 5.10
C ALA A 374 -51.53 33.14 6.42
N GLU A 375 -52.39 34.14 6.34
CA GLU A 375 -53.26 34.66 7.42
C GLU A 375 -53.78 33.58 8.39
N SER A 376 -53.60 33.82 9.68
CA SER A 376 -54.11 32.97 10.76
C SER A 376 -55.64 32.92 10.77
N PRO A 377 -56.29 31.74 10.83
CA PRO A 377 -57.72 31.69 11.09
C PRO A 377 -57.98 31.85 12.59
N VAL A 378 -58.62 32.99 12.90
CA VAL A 378 -59.58 33.31 13.95
C VAL A 378 -59.92 32.18 14.97
N ASN A 379 -59.75 32.52 16.25
CA ASN A 379 -60.23 31.90 17.50
C ASN A 379 -61.14 30.65 17.41
N PRO A 380 -60.86 29.57 18.18
CA PRO A 380 -61.81 28.48 18.37
C PRO A 380 -62.98 28.92 19.29
N PRO A 381 -64.22 28.45 19.04
CA PRO A 381 -65.36 28.75 19.91
C PRO A 381 -65.28 28.01 21.26
N PRO A 382 -65.99 28.49 22.30
CA PRO A 382 -65.84 27.98 23.67
C PRO A 382 -66.48 26.59 23.86
N VAL A 383 -65.86 25.83 24.76
CA VAL A 383 -66.22 24.46 25.19
C VAL A 383 -67.50 24.48 26.04
N PRO A 384 -68.47 23.55 25.84
CA PRO A 384 -69.48 23.26 26.85
C PRO A 384 -69.01 22.16 27.82
N ALA A 385 -69.22 22.39 29.12
CA ALA A 385 -68.90 21.46 30.21
C ALA A 385 -70.07 20.45 30.47
N PRO A 386 -69.95 19.50 31.44
CA PRO A 386 -70.05 18.07 31.21
C PRO A 386 -71.45 17.47 31.49
N GLY A 387 -71.84 16.46 30.71
CA GLY A 387 -73.05 15.65 30.92
C GLY A 387 -72.71 14.21 31.31
N THR A 388 -73.30 13.73 32.39
CA THR A 388 -73.05 12.46 33.09
C THR A 388 -73.77 11.25 32.51
N SER A 389 -73.16 10.08 32.76
CA SER A 389 -73.75 8.73 32.98
C SER A 389 -74.30 7.91 31.81
N GLY A 390 -73.77 6.67 31.67
CA GLY A 390 -74.40 5.56 30.94
C GLY A 390 -73.43 4.44 30.56
N THR A 391 -73.44 3.35 31.32
CA THR A 391 -72.61 2.12 31.26
C THR A 391 -72.87 1.22 30.02
N PRO A 392 -72.10 0.12 29.79
CA PRO A 392 -71.73 -0.39 28.47
C PRO A 392 -72.59 -1.56 27.97
N ALA A 393 -72.67 -1.74 26.66
CA ALA A 393 -73.05 -3.02 26.05
C ALA A 393 -72.65 -3.09 24.57
N GLY A 394 -72.14 -4.26 24.15
CA GLY A 394 -72.40 -4.78 22.82
C GLY A 394 -71.24 -4.71 21.81
N ASN A 395 -70.39 -5.74 21.86
CA ASN A 395 -69.62 -6.19 20.70
C ASN A 395 -70.56 -6.85 19.69
N PRO A 396 -70.40 -6.61 18.37
CA PRO A 396 -70.66 -7.70 17.43
C PRO A 396 -69.49 -7.90 16.45
N MET A 397 -69.38 -9.16 16.09
CA MET A 397 -68.27 -9.87 15.49
C MET A 397 -68.56 -10.11 13.99
N GLY A 398 -67.56 -9.88 13.13
CA GLY A 398 -67.43 -10.45 11.77
C GLY A 398 -68.31 -9.86 10.66
N PRO A 399 -67.94 -10.01 9.37
CA PRO A 399 -67.39 -11.24 8.78
C PRO A 399 -66.10 -11.03 7.95
N TRP A 400 -65.50 -12.15 7.51
CA TRP A 400 -64.34 -12.30 6.60
C TRP A 400 -62.98 -12.50 7.28
N GLY A 401 -62.64 -13.80 7.39
CA GLY A 401 -61.45 -14.35 8.00
C GLY A 401 -60.26 -14.51 7.06
N ARG A 402 -59.19 -15.02 7.66
CA ARG A 402 -57.88 -15.33 7.07
C ARG A 402 -57.93 -16.48 6.07
N HIS A 403 -57.07 -16.40 5.07
CA HIS A 403 -56.30 -17.52 4.54
C HIS A 403 -54.82 -17.19 4.62
#